data_AF-A0A4J2G8J7-F1
#
_entry.id   AF-A0A4J2G8J7-F1
#
_cell.length_a   1.000
_cell.length_b   1.000
_cell.length_c   1.000
_cell.angle_alpha   90.00
_cell.angle_beta   90.00
_cell.angle_gamma   90.00
#
_symmetry.space_group_name_H-M   'P 1'
#
loop_
_entity.id
_entity.type
_entity.pdbx_description
1 polymer ?
#
loop_
_entity_poly.entity_id
_entity_poly.type
_entity_poly.pdbx_seq_one_letter_code
_entity_poly.pdbx_strand_id
1 'polypeptide(L)' 'MIDLYLSKNSQRNQLLLDFFQKYGIEVSCHSVSEMTKDKLIEMMSYSSGFYLPIYYDLRTVTI' A
#
# COMPACT_ATOMS: atom_id res chain seq x y z
N MET A 1 -11.46 -5.46 -6.09
CA MET A 1 -10.50 -6.09 -5.18
C MET A 1 -9.49 -5.05 -4.74
N ILE A 2 -9.29 -4.86 -3.43
CA ILE A 2 -8.35 -3.87 -2.87
C ILE A 2 -7.07 -4.60 -2.45
N ASP A 3 -5.91 -4.18 -2.97
CA ASP A 3 -4.62 -4.66 -2.48
C ASP A 3 -4.22 -3.94 -1.18
N LEU A 4 -4.07 -4.69 -0.09
CA LEU A 4 -3.65 -4.20 1.22
C LEU A 4 -2.27 -4.72 1.57
N TYR A 5 -1.31 -3.81 1.73
CA TYR A 5 0.03 -4.13 2.20
C TYR A 5 0.11 -3.87 3.70
N LEU A 6 0.25 -4.94 4.48
CA LEU A 6 0.20 -4.90 5.93
C LEU A 6 1.61 -5.16 6.51
N SER A 7 2.04 -4.29 7.44
CA SER A 7 3.18 -4.58 8.30
C SER A 7 2.76 -5.55 9.42
N LYS A 8 3.71 -5.98 10.26
CA LYS A 8 3.49 -7.00 11.31
C LYS A 8 2.13 -6.83 12.02
N ASN A 9 1.45 -7.97 12.15
CA ASN A 9 0.06 -8.08 12.52
C ASN A 9 -0.26 -7.27 13.79
N SER A 10 -0.95 -6.16 13.61
CA SER A 10 -1.36 -5.24 14.68
C SER A 10 -2.87 -5.34 14.90
N GLN A 11 -3.35 -4.99 16.09
CA GLN A 11 -4.79 -4.91 16.38
C GLN A 11 -5.53 -4.02 15.35
N ARG A 12 -4.87 -2.96 14.87
CA ARG A 12 -5.41 -2.07 13.83
C ARG A 12 -5.64 -2.80 12.50
N ASN A 13 -4.74 -3.71 12.11
CA ASN A 13 -4.91 -4.48 10.88
C ASN A 13 -6.14 -5.39 10.98
N GLN A 14 -6.35 -6.03 12.13
CA GLN A 14 -7.53 -6.88 12.36
C GLN A 14 -8.83 -6.08 12.26
N LEU A 15 -8.92 -4.92 12.93
CA LEU A 15 -10.08 -4.03 12.84
C LEU A 15 -10.38 -3.58 11.40
N LEU A 16 -9.34 -3.35 10.60
CA LEU A 16 -9.47 -2.98 9.19
C LEU A 16 -9.98 -4.14 8.33
N LEU A 17 -9.48 -5.36 8.57
CA LEU A 17 -9.93 -6.57 7.86
C LEU A 17 -11.38 -6.91 8.22
N ASP A 18 -11.74 -6.82 9.52
CA ASP A 18 -13.11 -7.01 9.99
C ASP A 18 -14.07 -6.02 9.33
N PHE A 19 -13.65 -4.77 9.14
CA PHE A 19 -14.42 -3.77 8.42
C PHE A 19 -14.66 -4.20 6.97
N PHE A 20 -13.63 -4.57 6.22
CA PHE A 20 -13.80 -4.99 4.83
C PHE A 20 -14.65 -6.25 4.69
N GLN A 21 -14.44 -7.23 5.56
CA GLN A 21 -15.24 -8.45 5.62
C GLN A 21 -16.72 -8.16 5.90
N LYS A 22 -17.01 -7.27 6.86
CA LYS A 22 -18.37 -6.88 7.23
C LYS A 22 -19.16 -6.30 6.05
N TYR A 23 -18.50 -5.57 5.16
CA TYR A 23 -19.13 -4.95 3.99
C TYR A 23 -19.01 -5.78 2.70
N GLY A 24 -18.47 -7.00 2.77
CA GLY A 24 -18.28 -7.86 1.61
C GLY A 24 -17.27 -7.30 0.59
N ILE A 25 -16.31 -6.50 1.06
CA ILE A 25 -15.28 -5.90 0.21
C ILE A 25 -14.15 -6.91 0.07
N GLU A 26 -13.89 -7.32 -1.17
CA GLU A 26 -12.82 -8.25 -1.49
C GLU A 26 -11.44 -7.57 -1.36
N VAL A 27 -10.59 -8.12 -0.50
CA VAL A 27 -9.24 -7.62 -0.21
C VAL A 27 -8.18 -8.69 -0.45
N SER A 28 -7.06 -8.30 -1.07
CA SER A 28 -5.86 -9.13 -1.21
C SER A 28 -4.82 -8.62 -0.23
N CYS A 29 -4.45 -9.46 0.74
CA CYS A 29 -3.49 -9.09 1.78
C CYS A 29 -2.09 -9.52 1.37
N HIS A 30 -1.16 -8.57 1.38
CA HIS A 30 0.26 -8.76 1.10
C HIS A 30 1.08 -8.27 2.29
N SER A 31 2.25 -8.85 2.49
CA SER A 31 3.23 -8.29 3.43
C SER A 31 3.85 -7.03 2.83
N VAL A 32 4.09 -6.01 3.66
CA VAL A 32 4.91 -4.85 3.23
C VAL A 32 6.28 -5.28 2.73
N SER A 33 6.83 -6.40 3.22
CA SER A 33 8.10 -6.96 2.74
C SER A 33 8.05 -7.49 1.30
N GLU A 34 6.85 -7.73 0.75
CA GLU A 34 6.65 -8.19 -0.62
C GLU A 34 6.49 -7.02 -1.60
N MET A 35 6.43 -5.78 -1.11
CA MET A 35 6.24 -4.59 -1.94
C MET A 35 7.49 -4.28 -2.76
N THR A 36 7.33 -4.27 -4.08
CA THR A 36 8.38 -3.86 -5.00
C THR A 36 8.46 -2.34 -5.12
N LYS A 37 9.63 -1.84 -5.55
CA LYS A 37 9.85 -0.42 -5.84
C LYS A 37 8.82 0.13 -6.84
N ASP A 38 8.54 -0.61 -7.90
CA ASP A 38 7.57 -0.20 -8.92
C ASP A 38 6.16 -0.09 -8.34
N LYS A 39 5.76 -1.03 -7.49
CA LYS A 39 4.46 -0.99 -6.82
C LYS A 39 4.33 0.19 -5.86
N LEU A 40 5.41 0.53 -5.15
CA LEU A 40 5.44 1.72 -4.30
C LEU A 40 5.29 3.01 -5.13
N ILE A 41 5.99 3.13 -6.25
CA ILE A 41 5.87 4.28 -7.17
C ILE A 41 4.43 4.38 -7.71
N GLU A 42 3.85 3.26 -8.11
CA GLU A 42 2.45 3.19 -8.53
C GLU A 42 1.51 3.70 -7.42
N MET A 43 1.67 3.22 -6.18
CA MET A 43 0.84 3.64 -5.04
C MET A 43 0.92 5.14 -4.76
N MET A 44 2.12 5.71 -4.87
CA MET A 44 2.34 7.15 -4.67
C MET A 44 1.64 8.00 -5.74
N SER A 45 1.46 7.47 -6.95
CA SER A 45 0.74 8.17 -8.02
C SER A 45 -0.75 8.37 -7.72
N TYR A 46 -1.35 7.56 -6.84
CA TYR A 46 -2.74 7.72 -6.41
C TYR A 46 -2.93 8.80 -5.34
N SER A 47 -1.84 9.30 -4.74
CA SER A 47 -1.91 10.34 -3.73
C SER A 47 -2.01 11.72 -4.38
N SER A 48 -3.14 12.40 -4.19
CA SER A 48 -3.47 13.70 -4.79
C SER A 48 -2.55 14.85 -4.38
N GLY A 49 -1.61 14.65 -3.45
CA GLY A 49 -0.61 15.62 -3.02
C GLY A 49 0.82 15.39 -3.58
N PHE A 50 1.04 14.34 -4.37
CA PHE A 50 2.34 14.09 -4.99
C PHE A 50 2.54 14.97 -6.23
N TYR A 51 3.07 16.18 -6.01
CA TYR A 51 3.65 16.98 -7.09
C TYR A 51 4.74 16.15 -7.80
N LEU A 52 4.73 16.18 -9.13
CA LEU A 52 5.58 15.39 -10.03
C LEU A 52 7.13 15.52 -9.94
N PRO A 53 7.80 16.43 -9.19
CA PRO A 53 9.27 16.47 -9.18
C PRO A 53 9.96 15.22 -8.60
N ILE A 54 9.26 14.42 -7.81
CA ILE A 54 9.83 13.28 -7.05
C ILE A 54 9.95 11.99 -7.89
N TYR A 55 9.38 11.97 -9.10
CA TYR A 55 9.59 10.85 -10.05
C TYR A 55 11.08 10.68 -10.43
N TYR A 56 11.86 11.77 -10.37
CA TYR A 56 13.31 11.74 -10.58
C TYR A 56 14.09 11.27 -9.34
N ASP A 57 13.59 11.55 -8.13
CA ASP A 57 14.23 11.22 -6.85
C ASP A 57 13.94 9.77 -6.39
N LEU A 58 12.79 9.21 -6.76
CA LEU A 58 12.50 7.80 -6.47
C LEU A 58 13.37 6.83 -7.29
N ARG A 59 13.96 7.26 -8.43
CA ARG A 59 15.00 6.46 -9.11
C ARG A 59 16.29 6.38 -8.28
N THR A 60 16.60 7.41 -7.48
CA THR A 60 17.77 7.47 -6.60
C THR A 60 17.55 6.83 -5.22
N VAL A 61 16.31 6.55 -4.81
CA VAL A 61 16.04 5.72 -3.63
C VAL A 61 16.51 4.29 -3.88
N THR A 62 17.61 3.95 -3.21
CA THR A 62 18.22 2.62 -3.15
C THR A 62 17.80 2.01 -1.81
N ILE A 63 17.19 0.82 -1.84
CA ILE A 63 16.77 0.06 -0.64
C ILE A 63 17.95 -0.74 -0.13
#